data_AF-A0ABD5M945-F1
#
_entry.id   AF-A0ABD5M945-F1
#
_cell.length_a   1.000
_cell.length_b   1.000
_cell.length_c   1.000
_cell.angle_alpha   90.00
_cell.angle_beta   90.00
_cell.angle_gamma   90.00
#
_symmetry.space_group_name_H-M   'P 1'
#
loop_
_entity.id
_entity.type
_entity.pdbx_description
1 polymer ?
#
loop_
_entity_poly.entity_id
_entity_poly.type
_entity_poly.pdbx_seq_one_letter_code
_entity_poly.pdbx_strand_id
1 'polypeptide(L)'
;MSTLDEIDVRILELLVEDARRPYSDIAERVDLSPPAVSDRVERLRESGVIRRFTVDVDRSQLRAGVPVLVTLELPADAVDDVRDDVLEAEPVEHVFVTAEGDVVFHGRLRADAVREQLDRLVDLSRVDDYAVTVVGDVEWSPAVGGAEFALSCAECGNTVTSEGRSERFGGERYHFCCPSCLAQFRERYERFEADAA
;
A
#
# COMPACT_ATOMS: atom_id res chain seq x y z
N MET A 1 -9.74 9.07 -13.53
CA MET A 1 -8.69 8.30 -12.85
C MET A 1 -8.77 6.90 -13.39
N SER A 2 -7.77 6.47 -14.17
CA SER A 2 -7.72 5.13 -14.74
C SER A 2 -7.54 4.12 -13.60
N THR A 3 -8.50 3.22 -13.46
CA THR A 3 -8.39 2.02 -12.64
C THR A 3 -7.04 1.34 -12.90
N LEU A 4 -6.33 0.94 -11.83
CA LEU A 4 -5.11 0.12 -11.94
C LEU A 4 -5.46 -1.16 -12.72
N ASP A 5 -4.73 -1.44 -13.79
CA ASP A 5 -4.94 -2.67 -14.56
C ASP A 5 -4.10 -3.83 -14.00
N GLU A 6 -4.39 -5.05 -14.47
CA GLU A 6 -3.68 -6.27 -14.04
C GLU A 6 -2.15 -6.18 -14.25
N ILE A 7 -1.71 -5.42 -15.27
CA ILE A 7 -0.29 -5.24 -15.57
C ILE A 7 0.37 -4.34 -14.53
N ASP A 8 -0.29 -3.25 -14.14
CA ASP A 8 0.20 -2.37 -13.07
C ASP A 8 0.35 -3.12 -11.75
N VAL A 9 -0.61 -3.99 -11.41
CA VAL A 9 -0.53 -4.84 -10.21
C VAL A 9 0.67 -5.78 -10.31
N ARG A 10 0.86 -6.44 -11.46
CA ARG A 10 2.00 -7.34 -11.64
C ARG A 10 3.34 -6.60 -11.57
N ILE A 11 3.42 -5.38 -12.11
CA ILE A 11 4.60 -4.52 -11.97
C ILE A 11 4.85 -4.20 -10.49
N LEU A 12 3.82 -3.87 -9.71
CA LEU A 12 3.94 -3.62 -8.28
C LEU A 12 4.42 -4.85 -7.51
N GLU A 13 3.86 -6.03 -7.77
CA GLU A 13 4.32 -7.29 -7.15
C GLU A 13 5.82 -7.51 -7.39
N LEU A 14 6.26 -7.31 -8.64
CA LEU A 14 7.65 -7.50 -9.03
C LEU A 14 8.59 -6.47 -8.38
N LEU A 15 8.13 -5.23 -8.18
CA LEU A 15 8.89 -4.16 -7.54
C LEU A 15 8.87 -4.26 -6.00
N VAL A 16 7.82 -4.81 -5.41
CA VAL A 16 7.74 -5.07 -3.97
C VAL A 16 8.71 -6.17 -3.58
N GLU A 17 8.86 -7.20 -4.42
CA GLU A 17 9.86 -8.26 -4.25
C GLU A 17 11.29 -7.71 -4.42
N ASP A 18 11.54 -6.97 -5.50
CA ASP A 18 12.84 -6.33 -5.74
C ASP A 18 12.67 -5.01 -6.50
N ALA A 19 12.75 -3.91 -5.76
CA ALA A 19 12.65 -2.56 -6.30
C ALA A 19 13.80 -2.19 -7.27
N ARG A 20 14.90 -2.95 -7.28
CA ARG A 20 16.04 -2.74 -8.19
C ARG A 20 15.93 -3.57 -9.47
N ARG A 21 14.88 -4.37 -9.61
CA ARG A 21 14.66 -5.22 -10.78
C ARG A 21 14.68 -4.37 -12.06
N PRO A 22 15.54 -4.69 -13.05
CA PRO A 22 15.62 -3.93 -14.29
C PRO A 22 14.27 -3.90 -15.00
N TYR A 23 13.89 -2.76 -15.58
CA TYR A 23 12.62 -2.66 -16.32
C TYR A 23 12.56 -3.61 -17.52
N SER A 24 13.70 -4.04 -18.09
CA SER A 24 13.75 -5.09 -19.10
C SER A 24 13.29 -6.45 -18.55
N ASP A 25 13.69 -6.79 -17.33
CA ASP A 25 13.32 -8.03 -16.66
C ASP A 25 11.83 -8.04 -16.28
N ILE A 26 11.30 -6.88 -15.87
CA ILE A 26 9.87 -6.67 -15.63
C ILE A 26 9.09 -6.77 -16.95
N ALA A 27 9.56 -6.11 -18.01
CA ALA A 27 8.93 -6.08 -19.32
C ALA A 27 8.76 -7.48 -19.91
N GLU A 28 9.78 -8.34 -19.79
CA GLU A 28 9.72 -9.76 -20.18
C GLU A 28 8.64 -10.55 -19.40
N ARG A 29 8.42 -10.22 -18.11
CA ARG A 29 7.44 -10.91 -17.24
C ARG A 29 6.00 -10.46 -17.45
N VAL A 30 5.79 -9.28 -18.03
CA VAL A 30 4.46 -8.68 -18.21
C VAL A 30 4.09 -8.46 -19.67
N ASP A 31 4.86 -9.03 -20.59
CA ASP A 31 4.66 -8.94 -22.05
C ASP A 31 4.57 -7.49 -22.57
N LEU A 32 5.47 -6.62 -22.09
CA LEU A 32 5.59 -5.23 -22.52
C LEU A 32 6.99 -4.89 -23.03
N SER A 33 7.15 -3.68 -23.58
CA SER A 33 8.47 -3.11 -23.83
C SER A 33 9.01 -2.43 -22.56
N PRO A 34 10.35 -2.32 -22.39
CA PRO A 34 10.93 -1.61 -21.25
C PRO A 34 10.46 -0.14 -21.11
N PRO A 35 10.30 0.64 -22.21
CA PRO A 35 9.70 1.98 -22.12
C PRO A 35 8.26 1.96 -21.61
N ALA A 36 7.43 1.00 -22.03
CA ALA A 36 6.05 0.90 -21.57
C ALA A 36 5.96 0.56 -20.07
N VAL A 37 6.89 -0.25 -19.53
CA VAL A 37 7.01 -0.46 -18.09
C VAL A 37 7.42 0.82 -17.38
N SER A 38 8.42 1.54 -17.91
CA SER A 38 8.87 2.82 -17.35
C SER A 38 7.73 3.83 -17.22
N ASP A 39 6.93 4.01 -18.27
CA ASP A 39 5.79 4.93 -18.28
C ASP A 39 4.72 4.54 -17.24
N ARG A 40 4.48 3.24 -17.07
CA ARG A 40 3.55 2.72 -16.06
C ARG A 40 4.05 2.97 -14.64
N VAL A 41 5.33 2.68 -14.37
CA VAL A 41 5.93 2.96 -13.06
C VAL A 41 5.86 4.45 -12.74
N GLU A 42 6.14 5.32 -13.70
CA GLU A 42 6.05 6.78 -13.48
C GLU A 42 4.61 7.20 -13.18
N ARG A 43 3.62 6.72 -13.94
CA ARG A 43 2.20 6.95 -13.65
C ARG A 43 1.80 6.49 -12.25
N LEU A 44 2.29 5.33 -11.81
CA LEU A 44 2.03 4.80 -10.46
C LEU A 44 2.64 5.69 -9.37
N ARG A 45 3.78 6.33 -9.63
CA ARG A 45 4.40 7.30 -8.71
C ARG A 45 3.63 8.61 -8.69
N GLU A 46 3.33 9.18 -9.85
CA GLU A 46 2.59 10.44 -9.98
C GLU A 46 1.19 10.36 -9.36
N SER A 47 0.55 9.20 -9.44
CA SER A 47 -0.76 8.94 -8.81
C SER A 47 -0.68 8.62 -7.31
N GLY A 48 0.52 8.51 -6.74
CA GLY A 48 0.73 8.21 -5.32
C GLY A 48 0.54 6.74 -4.92
N VAL A 49 0.28 5.85 -5.90
CA VAL A 49 0.23 4.39 -5.66
C VAL A 49 1.60 3.89 -5.20
N ILE A 50 2.66 4.28 -5.91
CA ILE A 50 4.04 4.14 -5.44
C ILE A 50 4.41 5.40 -4.67
N ARG A 51 4.33 5.32 -3.34
CA ARG A 51 4.68 6.44 -2.45
C ARG A 51 6.18 6.72 -2.39
N ARG A 52 7.01 5.67 -2.45
CA ARG A 52 8.49 5.77 -2.38
C ARG A 52 9.16 4.47 -2.82
N PHE A 53 10.41 4.59 -3.25
CA PHE A 53 11.37 3.47 -3.27
C PHE A 53 12.29 3.61 -2.07
N THR A 54 12.48 2.53 -1.32
CA THR A 54 13.25 2.56 -0.07
C THR A 54 13.95 1.23 0.16
N VAL A 55 14.70 1.15 1.25
CA VAL A 55 15.41 -0.05 1.69
C VAL A 55 14.80 -0.54 2.99
N ASP A 56 14.59 -1.84 3.10
CA ASP A 56 14.33 -2.47 4.39
C ASP A 56 15.65 -2.80 5.06
N VAL A 57 15.80 -2.31 6.28
CA VAL A 57 17.05 -2.38 7.03
C VAL A 57 16.78 -3.20 8.27
N ASP A 58 17.47 -4.34 8.39
CA ASP A 58 17.48 -5.09 9.64
C ASP A 58 18.17 -4.26 10.73
N ARG A 59 17.34 -3.58 11.52
CA ARG A 59 17.80 -2.70 12.59
C ARG A 59 18.29 -3.46 13.82
N SER A 60 18.09 -4.78 13.91
CA SER A 60 18.74 -5.60 14.95
C SER A 60 20.27 -5.61 14.80
N GLN A 61 20.76 -5.42 13.57
CA GLN A 61 22.19 -5.28 13.27
C GLN A 61 22.73 -3.88 13.60
N LEU A 62 21.85 -2.91 13.88
CA LEU A 62 22.20 -1.57 14.29
C LEU A 62 22.19 -1.48 15.82
N ARG A 63 23.10 -0.69 16.41
CA ARG A 63 23.12 -0.42 17.87
C ARG A 63 22.01 0.56 18.29
N ALA A 64 20.78 0.30 17.86
CA ALA A 64 19.70 1.27 17.84
C ALA A 64 18.76 1.21 19.07
N GLY A 65 19.09 0.44 20.11
CA GLY A 65 18.18 0.21 21.25
C GLY A 65 17.21 -0.95 21.03
N VAL A 66 16.31 -1.16 21.98
CA VAL A 66 15.27 -2.19 21.94
C VAL A 66 14.04 -1.68 21.19
N PRO A 67 13.44 -2.50 20.31
CA PRO A 67 12.20 -2.12 19.64
C PRO A 67 11.05 -2.09 20.66
N VAL A 68 10.21 -1.07 20.53
CA VAL A 68 9.06 -0.84 21.39
C VAL A 68 7.83 -0.50 20.56
N LEU A 69 6.67 -0.90 21.09
CA LEU A 69 5.38 -0.40 20.69
C LEU A 69 4.85 0.44 21.86
N VAL A 70 4.57 1.70 21.60
CA VAL A 70 4.10 2.66 22.61
C VAL A 70 2.69 3.09 22.21
N THR A 71 1.76 3.00 23.15
CA THR A 71 0.41 3.53 23.01
C THR A 71 0.26 4.72 23.94
N LEU A 72 -0.19 5.84 23.41
CA LEU A 72 -0.46 7.08 24.13
C LEU A 72 -1.96 7.32 24.10
N GLU A 73 -2.60 7.28 25.26
CA GLU A 73 -3.99 7.71 25.45
C GLU A 73 -4.00 9.23 25.59
N LEU A 74 -4.79 9.89 24.74
CA LEU A 74 -4.76 11.35 24.59
C LEU A 74 -6.18 11.92 24.63
N PRO A 75 -6.34 13.15 25.15
CA PRO A 75 -7.55 13.91 24.90
C PRO A 75 -7.64 14.26 23.40
N ALA A 76 -8.87 14.32 22.88
CA ALA A 76 -9.13 14.43 21.44
C ALA A 76 -8.49 15.67 20.77
N ASP A 77 -8.27 16.75 21.51
CA ASP A 77 -7.65 17.98 21.03
C ASP A 77 -6.12 17.93 20.99
N ALA A 78 -5.49 16.92 21.60
CA ALA A 78 -4.03 16.73 21.59
C ALA A 78 -3.54 15.74 20.53
N VAL A 79 -4.43 14.95 19.91
CA VAL A 79 -4.07 13.83 19.01
C VAL A 79 -3.23 14.29 17.81
N ASP A 80 -3.66 15.34 17.12
CA ASP A 80 -2.97 15.82 15.91
C ASP A 80 -1.57 16.35 16.23
N ASP A 81 -1.46 17.18 17.28
CA ASP A 81 -0.19 17.77 17.72
C ASP A 81 0.80 16.68 18.17
N VAL A 82 0.35 15.75 19.03
CA VAL A 82 1.21 14.66 19.53
C VAL A 82 1.60 13.70 18.40
N ARG A 83 0.70 13.41 17.46
CA ARG A 83 1.05 12.61 16.27
C ARG A 83 2.19 13.27 15.50
N ASP A 84 2.13 14.57 15.27
CA ASP A 84 3.12 15.29 14.49
C ASP A 84 4.48 15.34 15.22
N ASP A 85 4.49 15.59 16.54
CA ASP A 85 5.71 15.50 17.37
C ASP A 85 6.37 14.11 17.27
N VAL A 86 5.56 13.04 17.33
CA VAL A 86 6.04 11.65 17.25
C VAL A 86 6.56 11.32 15.85
N LEU A 87 5.94 11.85 14.78
CA LEU A 87 6.37 11.64 13.39
C LEU A 87 7.74 12.25 13.09
N GLU A 88 8.10 13.35 13.75
CA GLU A 88 9.39 14.03 13.56
C GLU A 88 10.53 13.41 14.38
N ALA A 89 10.21 12.52 15.32
CA ALA A 89 11.19 11.91 16.19
C ALA A 89 12.02 10.83 15.49
N GLU A 90 13.35 11.02 15.45
CA GLU A 90 14.32 10.07 14.87
C GLU A 90 14.17 8.59 15.30
N PRO A 91 13.86 8.23 16.57
CA PRO A 91 13.71 6.82 16.96
C PRO A 91 12.42 6.16 16.47
N VAL A 92 11.47 6.91 15.89
CA VAL A 92 10.15 6.42 15.47
C VAL A 92 10.21 5.91 14.03
N GLU A 93 9.59 4.76 13.81
CA GLU A 93 9.55 4.05 12.53
C GLU A 93 8.17 4.13 11.89
N HIS A 94 7.13 3.99 12.71
CA HIS A 94 5.75 4.03 12.30
C HIS A 94 4.90 4.72 13.35
N VAL A 95 3.95 5.52 12.90
CA VAL A 95 2.93 6.16 13.75
C VAL A 95 1.56 5.78 13.20
N PHE A 96 0.66 5.46 14.11
CA PHE A 96 -0.72 5.10 13.87
C PHE A 96 -1.60 5.94 14.78
N VAL A 97 -2.79 6.28 14.28
CA VAL A 97 -3.86 6.82 15.11
C VAL A 97 -4.99 5.79 15.10
N THR A 98 -5.40 5.34 16.29
CA THR A 98 -6.47 4.35 16.43
C THR A 98 -7.84 5.00 16.18
N ALA A 99 -8.89 4.20 16.03
CA ALA A 99 -10.25 4.74 15.88
C ALA A 99 -10.75 5.41 17.18
N GLU A 100 -10.18 4.99 18.31
CA GLU A 100 -10.42 5.51 19.64
C GLU A 100 -9.72 6.86 19.90
N GLY A 101 -8.75 7.23 19.05
CA GLY A 101 -8.02 8.49 19.14
C GLY A 101 -6.64 8.36 19.80
N ASP A 102 -6.16 7.15 20.06
CA ASP A 102 -4.83 6.93 20.63
C ASP A 102 -3.75 7.12 19.57
N VAL A 103 -2.61 7.67 19.97
CA VAL A 103 -1.40 7.67 19.15
C VAL A 103 -0.57 6.46 19.51
N VAL A 104 -0.38 5.57 18.54
CA VAL A 104 0.45 4.37 18.68
C VAL A 104 1.68 4.52 17.81
N PHE A 105 2.87 4.26 18.33
CA PHE A 105 4.07 4.25 17.51
C PHE A 105 4.95 3.05 17.75
N HIS A 106 5.57 2.59 16.66
CA HIS A 106 6.67 1.62 16.69
C HIS A 106 7.98 2.38 16.53
N GLY A 107 8.95 2.10 17.40
CA GLY A 107 10.26 2.74 17.36
C GLY A 107 11.29 1.99 18.18
N ARG A 108 12.46 2.58 18.35
CA ARG A 108 13.53 1.99 19.17
C ARG A 108 13.98 2.91 20.27
N LEU A 109 13.91 2.39 21.50
CA LEU A 109 14.31 3.10 22.72
C LEU A 109 15.44 2.35 23.42
N ARG A 110 16.18 3.06 24.25
CA ARG A 110 17.16 2.51 25.17
C ARG A 110 16.43 1.81 26.31
N ALA A 111 16.72 0.53 26.51
CA ALA A 111 16.09 -0.26 27.56
C ALA A 111 16.33 0.32 28.97
N ASP A 112 17.46 0.99 29.20
CA ASP A 112 17.82 1.62 30.47
C ASP A 112 17.22 3.02 30.68
N ALA A 113 16.57 3.59 29.66
CA ALA A 113 16.11 4.99 29.68
C ALA A 113 14.79 5.21 28.94
N VAL A 114 13.92 4.18 28.86
CA VAL A 114 12.64 4.23 28.13
C VAL A 114 11.80 5.45 28.52
N ARG A 115 11.53 5.63 29.82
CA ARG A 115 10.70 6.75 30.31
C ARG A 115 11.31 8.11 30.00
N GLU A 116 12.60 8.27 30.26
CA GLU A 116 13.32 9.53 29.99
C GLU A 116 13.31 9.88 28.49
N GLN A 117 13.38 8.87 27.62
CA GLN A 117 13.29 9.10 26.17
C GLN A 117 11.86 9.41 25.73
N LEU A 118 10.85 8.80 26.34
CA LEU A 118 9.45 9.14 26.08
C LEU A 118 9.14 10.59 26.48
N ASP A 119 9.56 11.01 27.68
CA ASP A 119 9.41 12.40 28.15
C ASP A 119 10.09 13.41 27.23
N ARG A 120 11.16 13.01 26.51
CA ARG A 120 11.86 13.85 25.53
C ARG A 120 11.23 13.84 24.14
N LEU A 121 10.47 12.80 23.82
CA LEU A 121 9.85 12.59 22.51
C LEU A 121 8.47 13.26 22.47
N VAL A 122 7.71 13.13 23.56
CA VAL A 122 6.36 13.67 23.71
C VAL A 122 6.28 14.43 25.01
N ASP A 123 5.61 15.59 24.97
CA ASP A 123 5.19 16.29 26.18
C ASP A 123 4.14 15.44 26.93
N LEU A 124 4.59 14.62 27.89
CA LEU A 124 3.71 13.73 28.66
C LEU A 124 2.65 14.48 29.48
N SER A 125 2.73 15.81 29.62
CA SER A 125 1.63 16.56 30.24
C SER A 125 0.36 16.58 29.39
N ARG A 126 0.46 16.23 28.10
CA ARG A 126 -0.64 16.10 27.14
C ARG A 126 -1.18 14.67 27.04
N VAL A 127 -0.62 13.74 27.81
CA VAL A 127 -0.92 12.31 27.75
C VAL A 127 -1.69 11.90 29.00
N ASP A 128 -2.85 11.29 28.81
CA ASP A 128 -3.69 10.80 29.92
C ASP A 128 -3.09 9.53 30.55
N ASP A 129 -2.69 8.57 29.69
CA ASP A 129 -1.96 7.36 30.09
C ASP A 129 -1.08 6.86 28.94
N TYR A 130 -0.10 6.00 29.25
CA TYR A 130 0.69 5.33 28.22
C TYR A 130 1.09 3.91 28.59
N ALA A 131 1.15 3.06 27.57
CA ALA A 131 1.65 1.70 27.66
C ALA A 131 2.88 1.53 26.79
N VAL A 132 3.94 0.92 27.35
CA VAL A 132 5.15 0.55 26.60
C VAL A 132 5.27 -0.97 26.56
N THR A 133 5.31 -1.52 25.35
CA THR A 133 5.54 -2.94 25.11
C THR A 133 6.88 -3.12 24.42
N VAL A 134 7.78 -3.91 25.01
CA VAL A 134 9.02 -4.33 24.32
C VAL A 134 8.65 -5.37 23.27
N VAL A 135 9.08 -5.14 22.03
CA VAL A 135 8.81 -6.05 20.92
C VAL A 135 9.91 -7.10 20.85
N GLY A 136 9.53 -8.38 20.75
CA GLY A 136 10.50 -9.48 20.65
C GLY A 136 11.12 -9.58 19.26
N ASP A 137 10.26 -9.59 18.24
CA ASP A 137 10.62 -9.74 16.83
C ASP A 137 9.75 -8.83 15.96
N VAL A 138 10.34 -8.31 14.87
CA VAL A 138 9.66 -7.50 13.85
C VAL A 138 10.04 -8.08 12.49
N GLU A 139 9.04 -8.42 11.70
CA GLU A 139 9.22 -8.95 10.35
C GLU A 139 8.50 -8.05 9.34
N TRP A 140 9.23 -7.54 8.36
CA TRP A 140 8.65 -6.80 7.25
C TRP A 140 8.32 -7.76 6.12
N SER A 141 7.03 -7.99 5.89
CA SER A 141 6.53 -8.78 4.76
C SER A 141 5.67 -7.88 3.87
N PRO A 142 6.28 -7.08 2.97
CA PRO A 142 5.52 -6.23 2.08
C PRO A 142 4.76 -7.11 1.09
N ALA A 143 3.44 -7.07 1.16
CA ALA A 143 2.58 -7.78 0.22
C ALA A 143 1.70 -6.76 -0.52
N VAL A 144 1.56 -6.97 -1.82
CA VAL A 144 0.46 -6.38 -2.61
C VAL A 144 -0.82 -7.22 -2.39
N GLY A 145 -0.69 -8.45 -1.88
CA GLY A 145 -1.75 -9.44 -1.72
C GLY A 145 -2.71 -9.17 -0.56
N GLY A 146 -4.00 -9.11 -0.88
CA GLY A 146 -5.12 -8.69 -0.02
C GLY A 146 -6.04 -7.69 -0.75
N ALA A 147 -5.53 -7.05 -1.79
CA ALA A 147 -6.35 -6.36 -2.76
C ALA A 147 -6.72 -7.31 -3.92
N GLU A 148 -7.82 -8.06 -3.76
CA GLU A 148 -8.68 -8.27 -4.94
C GLU A 148 -9.18 -6.86 -5.31
N PHE A 149 -8.39 -6.09 -6.06
CA PHE A 149 -8.88 -4.82 -6.56
C PHE A 149 -10.04 -5.17 -7.49
N ALA A 150 -11.25 -4.83 -7.05
CA ALA A 150 -12.50 -5.24 -7.66
C ALA A 150 -12.54 -4.77 -9.11
N LEU A 151 -12.08 -5.62 -10.03
CA LEU A 151 -12.28 -5.46 -11.45
C LEU A 151 -13.79 -5.31 -11.63
N SER A 152 -14.27 -4.18 -12.17
CA SER A 152 -15.70 -3.99 -12.37
C SER A 152 -16.12 -4.67 -13.67
N CYS A 153 -17.18 -5.47 -13.60
CA CYS A 153 -17.78 -6.09 -14.77
C CYS A 153 -18.22 -5.00 -15.75
N ALA A 154 -17.72 -5.05 -16.99
CA ALA A 154 -18.02 -4.06 -18.02
C ALA A 154 -19.50 -4.04 -18.46
N GLU A 155 -20.28 -5.04 -18.07
CA GLU A 155 -21.74 -5.02 -18.21
C GLU A 155 -22.48 -4.57 -16.98
N CYS A 156 -22.31 -5.27 -15.86
CA CYS A 156 -23.19 -5.10 -14.70
C CYS A 156 -22.57 -4.27 -13.57
N GLY A 157 -21.30 -3.88 -13.67
CA GLY A 157 -20.58 -3.11 -12.66
C GLY A 157 -20.17 -3.89 -11.40
N ASN A 158 -20.56 -5.16 -11.26
CA ASN A 158 -20.19 -6.00 -10.12
C ASN A 158 -18.69 -6.31 -10.10
N THR A 159 -18.16 -6.54 -8.90
CA THR A 159 -16.81 -7.06 -8.69
C THR A 159 -16.60 -8.39 -9.41
N VAL A 160 -15.53 -8.48 -10.19
CA VAL A 160 -15.04 -9.68 -10.86
C VAL A 160 -14.02 -10.32 -9.93
N THR A 161 -14.32 -11.55 -9.53
CA THR A 161 -13.44 -12.38 -8.70
C THR A 161 -12.45 -13.14 -9.58
N SER A 162 -11.59 -13.96 -8.97
CA SER A 162 -10.67 -14.87 -9.67
C SER A 162 -11.33 -15.84 -10.67
N GLU A 163 -12.65 -16.08 -10.58
CA GLU A 163 -13.41 -16.91 -11.53
C GLU A 163 -13.94 -16.15 -12.76
N GLY A 164 -13.67 -14.84 -12.85
CA GLY A 164 -14.10 -13.97 -13.93
C GLY A 164 -13.58 -14.33 -15.33
N ARG A 165 -14.02 -13.57 -16.33
CA ARG A 165 -13.54 -13.68 -17.72
C ARG A 165 -13.03 -12.33 -18.18
N SER A 166 -11.95 -12.34 -18.95
CA SER A 166 -11.36 -11.14 -19.54
C SER A 166 -11.30 -11.32 -21.05
N GLU A 167 -11.76 -10.34 -21.81
CA GLU A 167 -11.74 -10.37 -23.28
C GLU A 167 -11.41 -9.00 -23.85
N ARG A 168 -10.89 -8.95 -25.09
CA ARG A 168 -10.56 -7.70 -25.79
C ARG A 168 -11.63 -7.35 -26.83
N PHE A 169 -12.07 -6.09 -26.80
CA PHE A 169 -12.96 -5.49 -27.80
C PHE A 169 -12.32 -4.16 -28.26
N GLY A 170 -12.18 -3.94 -29.57
CA GLY A 170 -11.57 -2.70 -30.10
C GLY A 170 -10.13 -2.42 -29.62
N GLY A 171 -9.40 -3.45 -29.19
CA GLY A 171 -8.06 -3.32 -28.62
C GLY A 171 -8.02 -3.08 -27.11
N GLU A 172 -9.13 -2.70 -26.48
CA GLU A 172 -9.26 -2.50 -25.03
C GLU A 172 -9.67 -3.81 -24.33
N ARG A 173 -9.15 -4.07 -23.13
CA ARG A 173 -9.47 -5.27 -22.33
C ARG A 173 -10.62 -4.95 -21.38
N TYR A 174 -11.65 -5.80 -21.40
CA TYR A 174 -12.82 -5.72 -20.54
C TYR A 174 -12.91 -6.97 -19.65
N HIS A 175 -13.43 -6.80 -18.44
CA HIS A 175 -13.57 -7.85 -17.44
C HIS A 175 -15.06 -8.14 -17.18
N PHE A 176 -15.39 -9.40 -16.94
CA PHE A 176 -16.77 -9.88 -16.79
C PHE A 176 -16.88 -10.84 -15.61
N CYS A 177 -17.87 -10.62 -14.75
CA CYS A 177 -18.05 -11.44 -13.55
C CYS A 177 -18.53 -12.86 -13.86
N CYS A 178 -19.07 -13.10 -15.06
CA CYS A 178 -19.56 -14.40 -15.51
C CYS A 178 -19.66 -14.48 -17.05
N PRO A 179 -19.79 -15.70 -17.63
CA PRO A 179 -19.90 -15.89 -19.08
C PRO A 179 -21.11 -15.18 -19.73
N SER A 180 -22.21 -15.00 -18.99
CA SER A 180 -23.39 -14.33 -19.52
C SER A 180 -23.19 -12.82 -19.69
N CYS A 181 -22.46 -12.17 -18.76
CA CYS A 181 -22.09 -10.76 -18.91
C CYS A 181 -21.17 -10.55 -20.12
N LEU A 182 -20.23 -11.47 -20.35
CA LEU A 182 -19.37 -11.43 -21.54
C LEU A 182 -20.20 -11.54 -22.84
N ALA A 183 -21.13 -12.50 -22.89
CA ALA A 183 -21.98 -12.69 -24.07
C ALA A 183 -22.85 -11.46 -24.37
N GLN A 184 -23.47 -10.88 -23.35
CA GLN A 184 -24.28 -9.65 -23.50
C GLN A 184 -23.45 -8.47 -23.98
N PHE A 185 -22.22 -8.31 -23.47
CA PHE A 185 -21.31 -7.27 -23.93
C PHE A 185 -20.93 -7.45 -25.38
N ARG A 186 -20.59 -8.69 -25.77
CA ARG A 186 -20.23 -9.00 -27.15
C ARG A 186 -21.36 -8.61 -28.11
N GLU A 187 -22.59 -9.02 -27.84
CA GLU A 187 -23.74 -8.67 -28.67
C GLU A 187 -23.97 -7.15 -28.74
N ARG A 188 -23.85 -6.46 -27.59
CA ARG A 188 -24.01 -5.01 -27.52
C ARG A 188 -22.92 -4.30 -28.33
N TYR A 189 -21.67 -4.74 -28.19
CA TYR A 189 -20.50 -4.19 -28.87
C TYR A 189 -20.57 -4.40 -30.39
N GLU A 190 -20.92 -5.61 -30.84
CA GLU A 190 -21.10 -5.93 -32.27
C GLU A 190 -22.20 -5.08 -32.91
N ARG A 191 -23.31 -4.83 -32.19
CA ARG A 191 -24.36 -3.90 -32.67
C ARG A 191 -23.84 -2.47 -32.82
N PHE A 192 -23.07 -1.99 -31.85
CA PHE A 192 -22.48 -0.66 -31.92
C PHE A 192 -21.46 -0.52 -33.05
N GLU A 193 -20.65 -1.54 -33.32
CA GLU A 193 -19.73 -1.53 -34.47
C GLU A 193 -20.48 -1.59 -35.81
N ALA A 194 -21.57 -2.37 -35.89
CA ALA A 194 -22.41 -2.45 -37.09
C ALA A 194 -23.15 -1.13 -37.38
N ASP A 195 -23.57 -0.39 -36.36
CA ASP A 195 -24.19 0.94 -36.51
C ASP A 195 -23.16 2.04 -36.83
N ALA A 196 -21.87 1.78 -36.61
CA ALA A 196 -20.78 2.72 -36.85
C ALA A 196 -20.05 2.53 -38.21
N ALA A 197 -20.38 1.47 -38.95
CA ALA A 197 -19.83 1.12 -40.27
C ALA A 197 -20.73 1.56 -41.43
#